data_AF-A0A485ALC8-F1
#
_entry.id   AF-A0A485ALC8-F1
#
_cell.length_a   1.000
_cell.length_b   1.000
_cell.length_c   1.000
_cell.angle_alpha   90.00
_cell.angle_beta   90.00
_cell.angle_gamma   90.00
#
_symmetry.space_group_name_H-M   'P 1'
#
loop_
_entity.id
_entity.type
_entity.pdbx_description
1 polymer ?
#
loop_
_entity_poly.entity_id
_entity_poly.type
_entity_poly.pdbx_seq_one_letter_code
_entity_poly.pdbx_strand_id
1 'polypeptide(L)' 'MIKAHQGDRWGNLVYRKAARNFGPIMATAAKTTIAEVTNLVTLGELDPENIITPGIFVQRVFSLESLATQALRA' A
#
# COMPACT_ATOMS: atom_id res chain seq x y z
N MET A 1 2.68 -10.46 -3.40
CA MET A 1 2.98 -9.40 -2.41
C MET A 1 3.75 -8.30 -3.11
N ILE A 2 3.42 -7.04 -2.84
CA ILE A 2 4.05 -5.86 -3.47
C ILE A 2 4.47 -4.84 -2.42
N LYS A 3 5.36 -3.91 -2.80
CA LYS A 3 5.79 -2.79 -1.94
C LYS A 3 5.38 -1.46 -2.55
N ALA A 4 4.93 -0.53 -1.71
CA ALA A 4 4.60 0.82 -2.09
C ALA A 4 5.17 1.84 -1.09
N HIS A 5 5.26 3.10 -1.52
CA HIS A 5 5.78 4.16 -0.67
C HIS A 5 4.75 4.60 0.37
N GLN A 6 3.55 4.91 -0.10
CA GLN A 6 2.43 5.27 0.75
C GLN A 6 1.23 4.42 0.39
N GLY A 7 0.38 4.15 1.37
CA GLY A 7 -0.95 3.63 1.11
C GLY A 7 -1.92 3.89 2.25
N ASP A 8 -3.20 3.75 1.96
CA ASP A 8 -4.28 3.99 2.92
C ASP A 8 -5.00 2.69 3.32
N ARG A 9 -5.95 2.81 4.25
CA ARG A 9 -6.78 1.68 4.73
C ARG A 9 -7.63 1.04 3.62
N TRP A 10 -7.96 1.75 2.55
CA TRP A 10 -8.75 1.22 1.43
C TRP A 10 -7.91 0.49 0.39
N GLY A 11 -6.58 0.52 0.53
CA GLY A 11 -5.67 -0.16 -0.37
C GLY A 11 -5.14 0.71 -1.50
N ASN A 12 -5.41 2.02 -1.50
CA ASN A 12 -4.85 2.91 -2.52
C ASN A 12 -3.35 3.06 -2.30
N LEU A 13 -2.55 2.92 -3.36
CA LEU A 13 -1.08 2.94 -3.26
C LEU A 13 -0.45 3.98 -4.16
N VAL A 14 0.58 4.64 -3.61
CA VAL A 14 1.51 5.53 -4.31
C VAL A 14 2.91 4.96 -4.25
N TYR A 15 3.63 5.05 -5.38
CA TYR A 15 4.99 4.52 -5.54
C TYR A 15 5.99 5.65 -5.76
N ARG A 16 7.22 5.46 -5.25
CA ARG A 16 8.29 6.44 -5.39
C ARG A 16 9.26 6.05 -6.52
N LYS A 17 9.28 6.85 -7.59
CA LYS A 17 10.21 6.70 -8.72
C LYS A 17 10.15 5.28 -9.32
N ALA A 18 11.31 4.69 -9.61
CA ALA A 18 11.44 3.37 -10.23
C ALA A 18 10.94 2.20 -9.36
N ALA A 19 10.68 2.41 -8.06
CA ALA A 19 10.07 1.38 -7.20
C ALA A 19 8.64 1.03 -7.63
N ARG A 20 8.04 1.78 -8.57
CA ARG A 20 6.75 1.47 -9.20
C ARG A 20 6.79 0.20 -10.06
N ASN A 21 7.93 -0.11 -10.67
CA ASN A 21 8.17 -1.20 -11.64
C ASN A 21 6.98 -2.16 -11.93
N PHE A 22 6.96 -3.35 -11.33
CA PHE A 22 5.94 -4.39 -11.53
C PHE A 22 4.84 -4.37 -10.48
N GLY A 23 4.92 -3.50 -9.46
CA GLY A 23 3.96 -3.46 -8.36
C GLY A 23 2.49 -3.41 -8.83
N PRO A 24 2.10 -2.42 -9.66
CA PRO A 24 0.73 -2.29 -10.14
C PRO A 24 0.24 -3.50 -10.94
N ILE A 25 1.04 -4.00 -11.88
CA ILE A 25 0.62 -5.13 -12.72
C ILE A 25 0.55 -6.46 -11.93
N MET A 26 1.41 -6.65 -10.93
CA MET A 26 1.32 -7.78 -10.02
C MET A 26 0.06 -7.70 -9.14
N ALA A 27 -0.35 -6.49 -8.72
CA ALA A 27 -1.57 -6.29 -7.94
C ALA A 27 -2.83 -6.67 -8.72
N THR A 28 -2.90 -6.32 -10.01
CA THR A 28 -4.05 -6.62 -10.86
C THR A 28 -4.13 -8.10 -11.26
N ALA A 29 -3.01 -8.82 -11.27
CA ALA A 29 -2.93 -10.21 -11.71
C ALA A 29 -3.14 -11.23 -10.57
N ALA A 30 -3.13 -10.80 -9.32
CA ALA A 30 -3.24 -11.70 -8.17
C ALA A 30 -4.70 -11.83 -7.70
N LYS A 31 -5.08 -13.04 -7.24
CA LYS A 31 -6.35 -13.26 -6.53
C LYS A 31 -6.38 -12.52 -5.18
N THR A 32 -5.23 -12.46 -4.52
CA THR A 32 -5.04 -11.77 -3.23
C THR A 32 -3.71 -11.02 -3.24
N THR A 33 -3.80 -9.70 -3.22
CA THR A 33 -2.71 -8.76 -3.12
C THR A 33 -2.55 -8.29 -1.68
N ILE A 34 -1.33 -8.47 -1.17
CA ILE A 34 -0.86 -7.93 0.11
C ILE A 34 0.18 -6.85 -0.24
N ALA A 35 -0.04 -5.63 0.22
CA ALA A 35 0.83 -4.50 0.04
C ALA A 35 1.52 -4.12 1.36
N GLU A 36 2.85 -4.16 1.35
CA GLU A 36 3.66 -3.51 2.38
C GLU A 36 3.83 -2.04 1.99
N VAL A 37 3.51 -1.11 2.89
CA VAL A 37 3.71 0.32 2.70
C VAL A 37 4.74 0.84 3.70
N THR A 38 5.61 1.74 3.25
CA THR A 38 6.50 2.46 4.17
C THR A 38 5.65 3.34 5.09
N ASN A 39 4.78 4.17 4.50
CA ASN A 39 3.92 5.08 5.24
C ASN A 39 2.45 4.67 5.07
N LEU A 40 1.81 4.26 6.16
CA LEU A 40 0.37 4.07 6.20
C LEU A 40 -0.28 5.41 6.55
N VAL A 41 -1.04 5.98 5.63
CA VAL A 41 -1.65 7.31 5.76
C VAL A 41 -3.15 7.22 6.05
N THR A 42 -3.75 8.31 6.53
CA THR A 42 -5.20 8.35 6.77
C THR A 42 -5.98 8.54 5.46
N LEU A 43 -7.28 8.23 5.50
CA LEU A 43 -8.14 8.38 4.33
C LEU A 43 -8.26 9.86 3.95
N GLY A 44 -8.08 10.16 2.66
CA GLY A 44 -8.11 11.52 2.13
C GLY A 44 -6.75 12.24 2.09
N GLU A 45 -5.69 11.68 2.68
CA GLU A 45 -4.34 12.24 2.56
C GLU A 45 -3.68 11.96 1.20
N LEU A 46 -4.07 10.88 0.53
CA LEU A 46 -3.62 10.60 -0.83
C LEU A 46 -4.44 11.42 -1.83
N ASP A 47 -3.75 12.23 -2.62
CA ASP A 47 -4.34 12.89 -3.78
C ASP A 47 -4.86 11.84 -4.77
N PRO A 48 -6.16 11.81 -5.09
CA PRO A 48 -6.75 10.84 -6.01
C PRO A 48 -6.05 10.76 -7.36
N GLU A 49 -5.56 11.89 -7.89
CA GLU A 49 -4.88 11.93 -9.21
C GLU A 49 -3.48 11.30 -9.18
N ASN A 50 -2.93 11.09 -7.98
CA ASN A 50 -1.63 10.48 -7.79
C ASN A 50 -1.71 9.00 -7.39
N ILE A 51 -2.91 8.41 -7.27
CA ILE A 51 -3.08 6.98 -6.98
C ILE A 51 -2.72 6.15 -8.22
N ILE A 52 -1.74 5.25 -8.07
CA ILE A 52 -1.29 4.39 -9.17
C ILE A 52 -1.93 3.02 -9.12
N THR A 53 -2.07 2.45 -7.92
CA THR A 53 -2.80 1.19 -7.73
C THR A 53 -4.04 1.50 -6.90
N PRO A 54 -5.21 1.57 -7.55
CA PRO A 54 -6.47 1.74 -6.85
C PRO A 54 -6.72 0.59 -5.87
N GLY A 55 -7.37 0.91 -4.74
CA GLY A 55 -7.61 -0.04 -3.66
C GLY A 55 -8.39 -1.28 -4.04
N ILE A 56 -9.15 -1.25 -5.14
CA ILE A 56 -9.87 -2.42 -5.66
C ILE A 56 -8.95 -3.63 -5.96
N PHE A 57 -7.67 -3.38 -6.25
CA PHE A 57 -6.69 -4.41 -6.54
C PHE A 57 -5.90 -4.88 -5.31
N VAL A 58 -6.18 -4.33 -4.12
CA VAL A 58 -5.39 -4.56 -2.90
C VAL A 58 -6.30 -5.00 -1.75
N GLN A 59 -6.11 -6.24 -1.27
CA GLN A 59 -6.98 -6.81 -0.24
C GLN A 59 -6.43 -6.62 1.19
N ARG A 60 -5.11 -6.44 1.32
CA ARG A 60 -4.46 -6.25 2.63
C ARG A 60 -3.35 -5.24 2.51
N VAL A 61 -3.30 -4.30 3.45
CA VAL A 61 -2.22 -3.32 3.60
C VAL A 61 -1.62 -3.46 4.98
N PHE A 62 -0.29 -3.42 5.08
CA PHE A 62 0.40 -3.36 6.36
C PHE A 62 1.63 -2.46 6.28
N SER A 63 2.04 -1.92 7.43
CA SER A 63 3.31 -1.21 7.61
C SER A 63 4.10 -1.87 8.74
N LEU A 64 5.41 -2.04 8.53
CA LEU A 64 6.32 -2.59 9.55
C LEU A 64 6.42 -1.68 10.78
N GLU A 65 6.33 -0.36 10.60
CA GLU A 65 6.35 0.60 11.70
C GLU A 65 5.10 0.46 12.59
N SER A 66 3.93 0.28 11.95
CA SER A 66 2.68 0.02 12.68
C SER A 66 2.72 -1.31 13.43
N LEU A 67 3.34 -2.35 12.86
CA LEU A 67 3.51 -3.65 13.52
C LEU A 67 4.41 -3.56 14.75
N ALA A 68 5.55 -2.85 14.64
CA ALA A 68 6.43 -2.61 15.78
C ALA A 68 5.70 -1.83 16.90
N THR A 69 4.92 -0.82 16.53
CA THR A 69 4.12 -0.04 17.50
C THR A 69 3.05 -0.88 18.19
N GLN A 70 2.41 -1.81 17.48
CA GLN A 70 1.41 -2.73 18.06
C GLN A 70 2.06 -3.79 18.95
N ALA A 71 3.21 -4.33 18.56
CA ALA A 71 3.94 -5.31 19.36
C ALA A 71 4.44 -4.73 20.69
N LEU A 72 4.78 -3.43 20.73
CA LEU A 72 5.16 -2.72 21.96
C LEU A 72 3.97 -2.41 22.88
N ARG A 73 2.74 -2.58 22.41
CA ARG A 73 1.50 -2.32 23.19
C ARG A 73 0.81 -3.60 23.68
N ALA A 74 1.36 -4.78 23.36
CA ALA A 74 0.89 -6.09 23.80
C ALA A 74 1.77 -6.61 24.94
#